data_AF-H1VGG4-F1
#
_entry.id   AF-H1VGG4-F1
#
_cell.length_a   1.000
_cell.length_b   1.000
_cell.length_c   1.000
_cell.angle_alpha   90.00
_cell.angle_beta   90.00
_cell.angle_gamma   90.00
#
_symmetry.space_group_name_H-M   'P 1'
#
loop_
_entity.id
_entity.type
_entity.pdbx_description
1 polymer ?
#
loop_
_entity_poly.entity_id
_entity_poly.type
_entity_poly.pdbx_seq_one_letter_code
_entity_poly.pdbx_strand_id
1 'polypeptide(L)'
;RGGQQGLGSLNAREWPFALRAIGFDLARTETYALLVAHGVPPHDHDPSRGPCSPSRLRMPQEHFSAIAAWLLMRRDPHEEAEDAWKMFDPRGTGRITLESLRAVCAEVNSTLSEADMRRMIDMADISGKGWVSKDEFIEVARGGFGRG
;
A
#
# COMPACT_ATOMS: atom_id res chain seq x y z
N ARG A 1 -10.10 29.89 -20.37
CA ARG A 1 -9.00 29.03 -20.85
C ARG A 1 -7.75 29.38 -20.04
N GLY A 2 -7.48 28.65 -18.96
CA GLY A 2 -6.31 28.86 -18.08
C GLY A 2 -5.65 27.50 -17.86
N GLY A 3 -4.34 27.42 -18.12
CA GLY A 3 -3.61 26.20 -18.45
C GLY A 3 -3.59 25.12 -17.37
N GLN A 4 -3.99 23.92 -17.77
CA GLN A 4 -3.75 22.68 -17.07
C GLN A 4 -2.32 22.20 -17.39
N GLN A 5 -1.31 22.77 -16.72
CA GLN A 5 0.08 22.30 -16.80
C GLN A 5 0.53 21.67 -15.48
N GLY A 6 -0.08 20.55 -15.09
CA GLY A 6 0.25 19.95 -13.79
C GLY A 6 -0.07 18.48 -13.54
N LEU A 7 -0.32 17.64 -14.56
CA LEU A 7 -0.89 16.29 -14.30
C LEU A 7 -0.19 15.10 -14.96
N GLY A 8 0.99 15.27 -15.57
CA GLY A 8 1.66 14.16 -16.27
C GLY A 8 2.90 13.57 -15.59
N SER A 9 3.58 14.31 -14.71
CA SER A 9 4.86 13.88 -14.14
C SER A 9 5.13 14.48 -12.77
N LEU A 10 5.64 13.68 -11.83
CA LEU A 10 6.01 14.07 -10.47
C LEU A 10 7.46 14.54 -10.44
N ASN A 11 7.78 15.64 -9.75
CA ASN A 11 9.19 16.05 -9.62
C ASN A 11 9.95 15.25 -8.55
N ALA A 12 11.27 15.41 -8.49
CA ALA A 12 12.17 14.73 -7.55
C ALA A 12 11.76 14.85 -6.06
N ARG A 13 11.05 15.91 -5.69
CA ARG A 13 10.54 16.13 -4.32
C ARG A 13 9.17 15.51 -4.11
N GLU A 14 8.33 15.41 -5.14
CA GLU A 14 6.94 14.96 -5.03
C GLU A 14 6.79 13.44 -5.09
N TRP A 15 7.54 12.79 -5.98
CA TRP A 15 7.36 11.36 -6.22
C TRP A 15 7.65 10.45 -5.01
N PRO A 16 8.55 10.78 -4.03
CA PRO A 16 8.69 9.97 -2.83
C PRO A 16 7.44 10.05 -1.95
N PHE A 17 6.77 11.21 -1.90
CA PHE A 17 5.50 11.34 -1.18
C PHE A 17 4.38 10.59 -1.89
N ALA A 18 4.39 10.54 -3.24
CA ALA A 18 3.44 9.74 -3.99
C ALA A 18 3.58 8.24 -3.69
N LEU A 19 4.82 7.72 -3.62
CA LEU A 19 5.07 6.33 -3.17
C LEU A 19 4.54 6.08 -1.76
N ARG A 20 4.80 7.00 -0.83
CA ARG A 20 4.32 6.88 0.56
C ARG A 20 2.79 6.92 0.65
N ALA A 21 2.14 7.73 -0.18
CA ALA A 21 0.69 7.83 -0.23
C ALA A 21 0.01 6.52 -0.71
N ILE A 22 0.69 5.73 -1.54
CA ILE A 22 0.24 4.39 -1.97
C ILE A 22 0.80 3.27 -1.09
N GLY A 23 1.39 3.62 0.07
CA GLY A 23 1.83 2.68 1.09
C GLY A 23 3.27 2.17 0.95
N PHE A 24 4.09 2.72 0.05
CA PHE A 24 5.50 2.35 -0.05
C PHE A 24 6.39 3.34 0.69
N ASP A 25 7.05 2.87 1.75
CA ASP A 25 8.07 3.63 2.50
C ASP A 25 9.47 3.10 2.15
N LEU A 26 9.97 3.48 0.98
CA LEU A 26 11.29 3.07 0.50
C LEU A 26 12.41 3.87 1.18
N ALA A 27 13.58 3.26 1.34
CA ALA A 27 14.77 3.98 1.79
C ALA A 27 15.13 5.12 0.82
N ARG A 28 15.73 6.20 1.34
CA ARG A 28 16.13 7.36 0.51
C ARG A 28 17.06 6.97 -0.65
N THR A 29 17.96 6.02 -0.41
CA THR A 29 18.92 5.53 -1.40
C THR A 29 18.23 4.77 -2.53
N GLU A 30 17.29 3.89 -2.21
CA GLU A 30 16.51 3.13 -3.19
C GLU A 30 15.58 4.04 -3.98
N THR A 31 14.87 4.94 -3.27
CA THR A 31 14.08 6.00 -3.87
C THR A 31 14.94 6.76 -4.88
N TYR A 32 16.06 7.33 -4.44
CA TYR A 32 16.97 8.06 -5.32
C TYR A 32 17.45 7.25 -6.53
N ALA A 33 17.80 5.97 -6.34
CA ALA A 33 18.23 5.09 -7.42
C ALA A 33 17.13 4.90 -8.48
N LEU A 34 15.88 4.68 -8.06
CA LEU A 34 14.73 4.56 -8.95
C LEU A 34 14.46 5.87 -9.71
N LEU A 35 14.61 7.03 -9.06
CA LEU A 35 14.51 8.33 -9.73
C LEU A 35 15.60 8.52 -10.80
N VAL A 36 16.83 8.12 -10.52
CA VAL A 36 17.93 8.24 -11.49
C VAL A 36 17.75 7.26 -12.66
N ALA A 37 17.26 6.05 -12.38
CA ALA A 37 17.07 5.01 -13.38
C ALA A 37 15.87 5.27 -14.31
N HIS A 38 14.77 5.81 -13.76
CA HIS A 38 13.51 5.95 -14.48
C HIS A 38 13.03 7.40 -14.63
N GLY A 39 13.69 8.37 -14.00
CA GLY A 39 13.38 9.78 -14.18
C GLY A 39 13.83 10.28 -15.55
N VAL A 40 13.03 11.16 -16.13
CA VAL A 40 13.36 11.84 -17.38
C VAL A 40 13.75 13.29 -17.11
N PRO A 41 14.71 13.85 -17.87
CA PRO A 41 14.98 15.27 -17.79
C PRO A 41 13.76 16.09 -18.22
N PRO A 42 13.58 17.30 -17.68
CA PRO A 42 12.48 18.16 -18.09
C PRO A 42 12.68 18.63 -19.55
N HIS A 43 11.60 19.03 -20.23
CA HIS A 43 11.65 19.41 -21.65
C HIS A 43 12.61 20.56 -21.97
N ASP A 44 12.94 21.40 -20.99
CA ASP A 44 13.88 22.52 -21.13
C ASP A 44 15.35 22.12 -20.92
N HIS A 45 15.63 20.84 -20.66
CA HIS A 45 16.99 20.36 -20.47
C HIS A 45 17.72 20.24 -21.81
N ASP A 46 18.89 20.87 -21.86
CA ASP A 46 19.83 20.82 -22.97
C ASP A 46 20.85 19.68 -22.76
N PRO A 47 20.81 18.59 -23.56
CA PRO A 47 21.70 17.45 -23.40
C PRO A 47 23.17 17.79 -23.66
N SER A 48 23.46 18.87 -24.38
CA SER A 48 24.84 19.29 -24.68
C SER A 48 25.57 19.84 -23.45
N ARG A 49 24.84 20.21 -22.40
CA ARG A 49 25.37 20.73 -21.13
C ARG A 49 25.77 19.64 -20.14
N GLY A 50 25.65 18.38 -20.53
CA GLY A 50 25.95 17.21 -19.69
C GLY A 50 24.69 16.62 -19.04
N PRO A 51 24.86 15.62 -18.15
CA PRO A 51 23.75 14.87 -17.58
C PRO A 51 22.86 15.76 -16.69
N CYS A 52 21.56 15.54 -16.78
CA CYS A 52 20.59 16.23 -15.94
C CYS A 52 20.81 15.91 -14.46
N SER A 53 20.86 16.94 -13.61
CA SER A 53 20.95 16.75 -12.17
C SER A 53 19.73 15.97 -11.65
N PRO A 54 19.90 14.99 -10.75
CA PRO A 54 18.79 14.18 -10.24
C PRO A 54 17.67 14.98 -9.57
N SER A 55 17.99 16.13 -8.97
CA SER A 55 17.00 17.07 -8.41
C SER A 55 16.08 17.72 -9.45
N ARG A 56 16.48 17.73 -10.73
CA ARG A 56 15.71 18.25 -11.85
C ARG A 56 14.93 17.18 -12.61
N LEU A 57 15.20 15.90 -12.35
CA LEU A 57 14.49 14.80 -12.98
C LEU A 57 13.01 14.83 -12.60
N ARG A 58 12.18 14.39 -13.56
CA ARG A 58 10.75 14.21 -13.40
C ARG A 58 10.42 12.74 -13.60
N MET A 59 9.47 12.24 -12.85
CA MET A 59 8.94 10.89 -12.92
C MET A 59 7.63 10.94 -13.71
N PRO A 60 7.62 10.53 -14.99
CA PRO A 60 6.38 10.42 -15.76
C PRO A 60 5.38 9.48 -15.09
N GLN A 61 4.09 9.71 -15.31
CA GLN A 61 3.04 8.87 -14.76
C GLN A 61 3.19 7.41 -15.19
N GLU A 62 3.57 7.13 -16.45
CA GLU A 62 3.77 5.75 -16.91
C GLU A 62 4.89 5.03 -16.13
N HIS A 63 5.99 5.73 -15.84
CA HIS A 63 7.12 5.16 -15.10
C HIS A 63 6.75 4.97 -13.63
N PHE A 64 6.09 5.95 -13.02
CA PHE A 64 5.58 5.83 -11.65
C PHE A 64 4.65 4.62 -11.53
N SER A 65 3.72 4.45 -12.47
CA SER A 65 2.73 3.36 -12.44
C SER A 65 3.42 2.00 -12.61
N ALA A 66 4.41 1.90 -13.48
CA ALA A 66 5.20 0.68 -13.65
C ALA A 66 6.01 0.34 -12.39
N ILE A 67 6.65 1.33 -11.76
CA ILE A 67 7.40 1.13 -10.50
C ILE A 67 6.44 0.72 -9.39
N ALA A 68 5.30 1.40 -9.24
CA ALA A 68 4.29 1.05 -8.25
C ALA A 68 3.77 -0.39 -8.43
N ALA A 69 3.46 -0.78 -9.67
CA ALA A 69 3.04 -2.15 -9.98
C ALA A 69 4.13 -3.18 -9.65
N TRP A 70 5.38 -2.89 -10.00
CA TRP A 70 6.51 -3.77 -9.67
C TRP A 70 6.75 -3.86 -8.16
N LEU A 71 6.65 -2.75 -7.43
CA LEU A 71 6.75 -2.75 -5.97
C LEU A 71 5.62 -3.56 -5.32
N LEU A 72 4.39 -3.44 -5.84
CA LEU A 72 3.25 -4.25 -5.40
C LEU A 72 3.51 -5.74 -5.63
N MET A 73 4.04 -6.12 -6.80
CA MET A 73 4.38 -7.52 -7.11
C MET A 73 5.52 -8.08 -6.26
N ARG A 74 6.38 -7.21 -5.72
CA ARG A 74 7.49 -7.61 -4.85
C ARG A 74 7.08 -7.76 -3.39
N ARG A 75 5.90 -7.28 -2.99
CA ARG A 75 5.41 -7.51 -1.64
C ARG A 75 5.09 -8.98 -1.48
N ASP A 76 5.57 -9.55 -0.36
CA ASP A 76 5.20 -10.89 -0.01
C ASP A 76 3.78 -10.88 0.58
N PRO A 77 2.82 -11.63 0.01
CA PRO A 77 1.45 -11.67 0.53
C PRO A 77 1.39 -12.20 1.97
N HIS A 78 2.40 -12.95 2.42
CA HIS A 78 2.54 -13.33 3.82
C HIS A 78 2.89 -12.12 4.69
N GLU A 79 3.86 -11.28 4.30
CA GLU A 79 4.20 -10.07 5.07
C GLU A 79 3.01 -9.11 5.18
N GLU A 80 2.25 -8.91 4.09
CA GLU A 80 1.04 -8.11 4.13
C GLU A 80 -0.03 -8.69 5.06
N ALA A 81 -0.24 -10.02 5.03
CA ALA A 81 -1.16 -10.69 5.93
C ALA A 81 -0.69 -10.62 7.39
N GLU A 82 0.62 -10.67 7.65
CA GLU A 82 1.17 -10.52 8.99
C GLU A 82 1.01 -9.11 9.55
N ASP A 83 1.20 -8.09 8.73
CA ASP A 83 1.01 -6.70 9.16
C ASP A 83 -0.48 -6.38 9.36
N ALA A 84 -1.35 -6.88 8.48
CA ALA A 84 -2.79 -6.81 8.69
C ALA A 84 -3.21 -7.54 9.98
N TRP A 85 -2.65 -8.73 10.25
CA TRP A 85 -2.92 -9.48 11.47
C TRP A 85 -2.60 -8.67 12.74
N LYS A 86 -1.45 -7.98 12.77
CA LYS A 86 -1.06 -7.13 13.91
C LYS A 86 -2.04 -5.97 14.13
N MET A 87 -2.64 -5.46 13.07
CA MET A 87 -3.68 -4.42 13.17
C MET A 87 -4.97 -4.97 13.80
N PHE A 88 -5.34 -6.22 13.49
CA PHE A 88 -6.54 -6.86 14.05
C PHE A 88 -6.35 -7.45 15.45
N ASP A 89 -5.12 -7.83 15.82
CA ASP A 89 -4.75 -8.35 17.14
C ASP A 89 -3.61 -7.53 17.78
N PRO A 90 -3.87 -6.24 18.12
CA PRO A 90 -2.84 -5.36 18.67
C PRO A 90 -2.34 -5.80 20.05
N ARG A 91 -3.10 -6.66 20.74
CA ARG A 91 -2.76 -7.20 22.07
C ARG A 91 -1.99 -8.52 21.99
N GLY A 92 -1.75 -9.08 20.80
CA GLY A 92 -1.01 -10.33 20.62
C GLY A 92 -1.69 -11.52 21.29
N THR A 93 -3.02 -11.54 21.32
CA THR A 93 -3.80 -12.64 21.90
C THR A 93 -3.73 -13.92 21.05
N GLY A 94 -3.27 -13.81 19.79
CA GLY A 94 -3.20 -14.89 18.83
C GLY A 94 -4.56 -15.24 18.23
N ARG A 95 -5.60 -14.42 18.47
CA ARG A 95 -6.98 -14.69 18.05
C ARG A 95 -7.71 -13.39 17.72
N ILE A 96 -8.36 -13.33 16.56
CA ILE A 96 -9.28 -12.24 16.22
C ILE A 96 -10.68 -12.64 16.67
N THR A 97 -11.20 -11.91 17.65
CA THR A 97 -12.56 -12.09 18.18
C THR A 97 -13.48 -10.97 17.70
N LEU A 98 -14.78 -11.11 17.92
CA LEU A 98 -15.75 -10.04 17.68
C LEU A 98 -15.39 -8.76 18.46
N GLU A 99 -14.84 -8.90 19.67
CA GLU A 99 -14.40 -7.77 20.48
C GLU A 99 -13.17 -7.08 19.85
N SER A 100 -12.23 -7.86 19.32
CA SER A 100 -11.06 -7.34 18.58
C SER A 100 -11.51 -6.51 17.37
N LEU A 101 -12.46 -7.03 16.58
CA LEU A 101 -13.03 -6.29 15.44
C LEU A 101 -13.75 -5.02 15.87
N ARG A 102 -14.51 -5.07 16.97
CA ARG A 102 -15.22 -3.90 17.52
C ARG A 102 -14.24 -2.80 17.94
N ALA A 103 -13.14 -3.18 18.59
CA ALA A 103 -12.09 -2.25 19.01
C ALA A 103 -11.43 -1.58 17.79
N VAL A 104 -11.07 -2.36 16.76
CA VAL A 104 -10.49 -1.83 15.53
C VAL A 104 -11.49 -0.93 14.80
N CYS A 105 -12.74 -1.35 14.64
CA CYS A 105 -13.77 -0.54 13.98
C CYS A 105 -14.00 0.80 14.69
N ALA A 106 -13.92 0.82 16.03
CA ALA A 106 -13.97 2.05 16.81
C ALA A 106 -12.74 2.94 16.58
N GLU A 107 -11.55 2.35 16.45
CA GLU A 107 -10.30 3.06 16.17
C GLU A 107 -10.29 3.71 14.78
N VAL A 108 -10.79 3.02 13.75
CA VAL A 108 -10.92 3.56 12.39
C VAL A 108 -12.22 4.36 12.15
N ASN A 109 -13.02 4.61 13.19
CA ASN A 109 -14.31 5.33 13.12
C ASN A 109 -15.25 4.77 12.03
N SER A 110 -15.29 3.44 11.88
CA SER A 110 -16.12 2.72 10.91
C SER A 110 -17.49 2.37 11.50
N THR A 111 -18.56 2.49 10.70
CA THR A 111 -19.95 2.21 11.11
C THR A 111 -20.37 0.76 10.81
N LEU A 112 -19.48 -0.21 11.01
CA LEU A 112 -19.82 -1.63 10.86
C LEU A 112 -20.75 -2.06 12.00
N SER A 113 -21.87 -2.70 11.65
CA SER A 113 -22.80 -3.23 12.64
C SER A 113 -22.23 -4.49 13.30
N GLU A 114 -22.68 -4.79 14.52
CA GLU A 114 -22.28 -6.02 15.22
C GLU A 114 -22.64 -7.28 14.41
N ALA A 115 -23.74 -7.25 13.65
CA ALA A 115 -24.15 -8.32 12.77
C ALA A 115 -23.19 -8.51 11.59
N ASP A 116 -22.68 -7.44 10.99
CA ASP A 116 -21.72 -7.53 9.88
C ASP A 116 -20.36 -8.02 10.38
N MET A 117 -19.89 -7.53 11.54
CA MET A 117 -18.67 -8.03 12.17
C MET A 117 -18.78 -9.52 12.53
N ARG A 118 -19.95 -9.96 13.00
CA ARG A 118 -20.21 -11.39 13.25
C ARG A 118 -20.12 -12.20 11.97
N ARG A 119 -20.73 -11.73 10.86
CA ARG A 119 -20.60 -12.39 9.56
C ARG A 119 -19.14 -12.44 9.08
N MET A 120 -18.34 -11.41 9.33
CA MET A 120 -16.91 -11.42 8.97
C MET A 120 -16.14 -12.51 9.73
N ILE A 121 -16.42 -12.70 11.02
CA ILE A 121 -15.83 -13.81 11.80
C ILE A 121 -16.31 -15.15 11.26
N ASP A 122 -17.62 -15.32 11.04
CA ASP A 122 -18.18 -16.59 10.59
C ASP A 122 -17.66 -17.01 9.19
N MET A 123 -17.35 -16.04 8.32
CA MET A 123 -16.75 -16.31 7.02
C MET A 123 -15.27 -16.69 7.10
N ALA A 124 -14.55 -16.20 8.11
CA ALA A 124 -13.11 -16.42 8.26
C ALA A 124 -12.77 -17.60 9.20
N ASP A 125 -13.68 -17.95 10.11
CA ASP A 125 -13.53 -19.04 11.07
C ASP A 125 -13.95 -20.39 10.47
N ILE A 126 -13.01 -21.01 9.76
CA ILE A 126 -13.21 -22.31 9.07
C ILE A 126 -13.43 -23.44 10.09
N SER A 127 -12.87 -23.31 11.28
CA SER A 127 -12.90 -24.35 12.33
C SER A 127 -14.07 -24.23 13.30
N GLY A 128 -14.83 -23.13 13.26
CA GLY A 128 -16.04 -22.92 14.07
C GLY A 128 -15.76 -22.69 15.56
N LYS A 129 -14.62 -22.07 15.90
CA LYS A 129 -14.24 -21.73 17.29
C LYS A 129 -14.94 -20.47 17.83
N GLY A 130 -15.54 -19.66 16.95
CA GLY A 130 -16.05 -18.32 17.23
C GLY A 130 -14.97 -17.23 17.21
N TRP A 131 -13.76 -17.55 16.74
CA TRP A 131 -12.63 -16.63 16.59
C TRP A 131 -11.67 -17.13 15.51
N VAL A 132 -10.97 -16.20 14.86
CA VAL A 132 -10.06 -16.50 13.75
C VAL A 132 -8.63 -16.61 14.28
N SER A 133 -7.95 -17.71 13.98
CA SER A 133 -6.50 -17.87 14.24
C SER A 133 -5.64 -17.28 13.12
N LYS A 134 -4.34 -17.13 13.37
CA LYS A 134 -3.41 -16.55 12.39
C LYS A 134 -3.39 -17.32 11.06
N ASP A 135 -3.40 -18.65 11.14
CA ASP A 135 -3.40 -19.51 9.95
C ASP A 135 -4.68 -19.33 9.12
N GLU A 136 -5.85 -19.29 9.78
CA GLU A 136 -7.15 -19.06 9.14
C GLU A 136 -7.21 -17.67 8.48
N PHE A 137 -6.69 -16.65 9.17
CA PHE A 137 -6.62 -15.30 8.62
C PHE A 137 -5.75 -15.23 7.36
N ILE A 138 -4.57 -15.86 7.37
CA ILE A 138 -3.66 -15.90 6.21
C ILE A 138 -4.29 -16.68 5.06
N GLU A 139 -4.99 -17.78 5.34
CA GLU A 139 -5.68 -18.57 4.32
C GLU A 139 -6.78 -17.77 3.62
N VAL A 140 -7.59 -17.03 4.39
CA VAL A 140 -8.62 -16.12 3.85
C VAL A 140 -7.99 -14.95 3.10
N ALA A 141 -6.91 -14.36 3.62
CA ALA A 141 -6.19 -13.26 2.95
C ALA A 141 -5.58 -13.69 1.61
N ARG A 142 -5.08 -14.93 1.50
CA ARG A 142 -4.54 -15.50 0.25
C ARG A 142 -5.63 -15.92 -0.74
N GLY A 143 -6.77 -16.40 -0.24
CA GLY A 143 -7.93 -16.81 -1.05
C GLY A 143 -8.75 -15.64 -1.59
N GLY A 144 -8.61 -14.46 -0.99
CA GLY A 144 -9.23 -13.21 -1.41
C GLY A 144 -10.63 -13.01 -0.86
N PHE A 145 -10.81 -11.90 -0.13
CA PHE A 145 -12.09 -11.24 0.16
C PHE A 145 -12.82 -10.73 -1.12
N GLY A 146 -12.56 -11.31 -2.29
CA GLY A 146 -12.91 -10.78 -3.61
C GLY A 146 -13.51 -11.79 -4.58
N ARG A 147 -14.06 -12.91 -4.11
CA ARG A 147 -14.91 -13.79 -4.93
C ARG A 147 -16.28 -13.95 -4.28
N GLY A 148 -17.16 -13.01 -4.61
CA GLY A 148 -18.60 -13.04 -4.41
C GLY A 148 -19.25 -12.11 -5.43
#